data_AF-A0A1H4D3S2-F1
#
_entry.id   AF-A0A1H4D3S2-F1
#
_cell.length_a   1.000
_cell.length_b   1.000
_cell.length_c   1.000
_cell.angle_alpha   90.00
_cell.angle_beta   90.00
_cell.angle_gamma   90.00
#
_symmetry.space_group_name_H-M   'P 1'
#
loop_
_entity.id
_entity.type
_entity.pdbx_description
1 polymer ?
#
loop_
_entity_poly.entity_id
_entity_poly.type
_entity_poly.pdbx_seq_one_letter_code
_entity_poly.pdbx_strand_id
1 'polypeptide(L)'
;MNRKLLKENPDDDACRRSLVLLREAGPKRIEFEELDFNLGERWIPTDIYEGFCEHFFQAPVSVSYSAKMDAFGIENHGYSPLISQKYVVKGDFEVYDGMDLLHHAMLNTLPNINKDGGKDEHGKTIRIPDFEARQKADTLITEIRQAFVEWLHAQPDDFKERLTDLYNRKFNCYVRPRYDGSHQQFPGLDLRGLGINDLYPSQKDAIWMIKQNGGGICDHEVGTGKTLIMCVAAYEMHRLGLARKPMIIGIKANIHEIARTFRTARRSPENTRLGSPAARTARVVPSAAGGR
;
A
#
# COMPACT_ATOMS: atom_id res chain seq x y z
N MET A 1 -22.08 5.07 17.54
CA MET A 1 -22.50 5.88 18.71
C MET A 1 -23.54 6.92 18.33
N ASN A 2 -23.18 7.97 17.58
CA ASN A 2 -24.08 9.11 17.30
C ASN A 2 -25.34 8.75 16.50
N ARG A 3 -25.29 7.80 15.56
CA ARG A 3 -26.50 7.30 14.84
C ARG A 3 -27.50 6.56 15.74
N LYS A 4 -27.05 5.94 16.84
CA LYS A 4 -27.94 5.28 17.82
C LYS A 4 -28.55 6.32 18.76
N LEU A 5 -27.74 7.25 19.24
CA LEU A 5 -28.19 8.37 20.09
C LEU A 5 -29.24 9.26 19.41
N LEU A 6 -29.12 9.53 18.10
CA LEU A 6 -30.11 10.30 17.35
C LEU A 6 -31.43 9.57 17.09
N LYS A 7 -31.43 8.23 17.16
CA LYS A 7 -32.66 7.42 17.15
C LYS A 7 -33.37 7.45 18.50
N GLU A 8 -32.62 7.61 19.58
CA GLU A 8 -33.12 7.65 20.96
C GLU A 8 -33.53 9.08 21.38
N ASN A 9 -32.88 10.11 20.85
CA ASN A 9 -33.19 11.54 21.08
C ASN A 9 -33.12 12.32 19.75
N PRO A 10 -34.25 12.52 19.05
CA PRO A 10 -34.27 13.15 17.73
C PRO A 10 -33.87 14.64 17.76
N ASP A 11 -34.14 15.36 18.85
CA ASP A 11 -34.07 16.82 18.94
C ASP A 11 -32.75 17.38 19.52
N ASP A 12 -31.73 16.53 19.71
CA ASP A 12 -30.42 17.01 20.17
C ASP A 12 -29.63 17.66 19.01
N ASP A 13 -29.69 18.99 18.96
CA ASP A 13 -29.02 19.84 17.99
C ASP A 13 -27.48 19.69 18.02
N ALA A 14 -26.90 19.39 19.19
CA ALA A 14 -25.46 19.14 19.32
C ALA A 14 -25.07 17.80 18.67
N CYS A 15 -25.89 16.76 18.81
CA CYS A 15 -25.71 15.48 18.13
C CYS A 15 -25.85 15.61 16.62
N ARG A 16 -26.81 16.40 16.12
CA ARG A 16 -26.97 16.66 14.67
C ARG A 16 -25.75 17.38 14.09
N ARG A 17 -25.31 18.47 14.73
CA ARG A 17 -24.10 19.21 14.32
C ARG A 17 -22.85 18.33 14.32
N SER A 18 -22.65 17.55 15.37
CA SER A 18 -21.52 16.61 15.45
C SER A 18 -21.57 15.54 14.36
N LEU A 19 -22.77 15.05 14.01
CA LEU A 19 -22.92 14.03 12.97
C LEU A 19 -22.65 14.60 11.57
N VAL A 20 -23.04 15.84 11.30
CA VAL A 20 -22.69 16.54 10.05
C VAL A 20 -21.17 16.72 9.93
N LEU A 21 -20.52 17.25 10.97
CA LEU A 21 -19.06 17.45 10.98
C LEU A 21 -18.30 16.13 10.80
N LEU A 22 -18.76 15.04 11.43
CA LEU A 22 -18.14 13.71 11.25
C LEU A 22 -18.35 13.13 9.86
N ARG A 23 -19.46 13.45 9.18
CA ARG A 23 -19.70 13.04 7.79
C ARG A 23 -18.81 13.82 6.83
N GLU A 24 -18.67 15.13 7.04
CA GLU A 24 -17.80 16.01 6.25
C GLU A 24 -16.31 15.69 6.46
N ALA A 25 -15.94 15.28 7.68
CA ALA A 25 -14.58 14.87 8.00
C ALA A 25 -14.27 13.42 7.62
N GLY A 26 -15.23 12.66 7.08
CA GLY A 26 -15.03 11.31 6.58
C GLY A 26 -14.32 11.31 5.21
N PRO A 27 -13.62 10.24 4.86
CA PRO A 27 -12.99 10.17 3.54
C PRO A 27 -14.06 10.09 2.44
N LYS A 28 -13.74 10.62 1.26
CA LYS A 28 -14.60 10.48 0.08
C LYS A 28 -14.83 8.99 -0.15
N ARG A 29 -16.09 8.58 -0.26
CA ARG A 29 -16.45 7.20 -0.62
C ARG A 29 -15.79 6.84 -1.95
N ILE A 30 -15.15 5.69 -1.98
CA ILE A 30 -14.60 5.09 -3.20
C ILE A 30 -15.75 4.35 -3.87
N GLU A 31 -16.00 4.65 -5.14
CA GLU A 31 -17.07 4.02 -5.90
C GLU A 31 -16.66 2.63 -6.40
N PHE A 32 -17.62 1.80 -6.80
CA PHE A 32 -17.33 0.41 -7.22
C PHE A 32 -16.36 0.37 -8.40
N GLU A 33 -16.51 1.29 -9.35
CA GLU A 33 -15.68 1.41 -10.56
C GLU A 33 -14.24 1.85 -10.25
N GLU A 34 -14.00 2.43 -9.07
CA GLU A 34 -12.67 2.82 -8.60
C GLU A 34 -11.98 1.69 -7.82
N LEU A 35 -12.67 0.57 -7.54
CA LEU A 35 -12.12 -0.57 -6.85
C LEU A 35 -11.39 -1.50 -7.82
N ASP A 36 -10.14 -1.80 -7.49
CA ASP A 36 -9.34 -2.81 -8.18
C ASP A 36 -9.52 -4.17 -7.47
N PHE A 37 -10.08 -5.14 -8.19
CA PHE A 37 -10.41 -6.46 -7.67
C PHE A 37 -9.41 -7.49 -8.15
N ASN A 38 -8.84 -8.26 -7.21
CA ASN A 38 -8.06 -9.44 -7.50
C ASN A 38 -8.76 -10.70 -6.95
N LEU A 39 -8.55 -11.83 -7.61
CA LEU A 39 -8.98 -13.12 -7.08
C LEU A 39 -8.09 -13.50 -5.89
N GLY A 40 -8.69 -13.92 -4.77
CA GLY A 40 -7.97 -14.33 -3.55
C GLY A 40 -7.74 -13.21 -2.54
N GLU A 41 -8.37 -12.05 -2.71
CA GLU A 41 -8.39 -10.99 -1.71
C GLU A 41 -9.05 -11.45 -0.40
N ARG A 42 -8.34 -11.28 0.72
CA ARG A 42 -8.77 -11.74 2.07
C ARG A 42 -10.00 -11.02 2.61
N TRP A 43 -10.31 -9.86 2.06
CA TRP A 43 -11.39 -9.02 2.56
C TRP A 43 -12.75 -9.36 1.93
N ILE A 44 -12.73 -10.02 0.78
CA ILE A 44 -13.90 -10.48 0.04
C ILE A 44 -14.48 -11.71 0.76
N PRO A 45 -15.78 -11.72 1.08
CA PRO A 45 -16.47 -12.87 1.66
C PRO A 45 -16.34 -14.16 0.82
N THR A 46 -16.27 -15.32 1.48
CA THR A 46 -16.03 -16.60 0.79
C THR A 46 -17.22 -17.09 -0.04
N ASP A 47 -18.45 -16.72 0.33
CA ASP A 47 -19.68 -16.99 -0.42
C ASP A 47 -19.65 -16.39 -1.83
N ILE A 48 -18.92 -15.27 -2.00
CA ILE A 48 -18.72 -14.66 -3.32
C ILE A 48 -17.81 -15.53 -4.19
N TYR A 49 -16.75 -16.12 -3.61
CA TYR A 49 -15.88 -17.05 -4.32
C TYR A 49 -16.62 -18.35 -4.66
N GLU A 50 -17.45 -18.87 -3.76
CA GLU A 50 -18.30 -20.03 -4.02
C GLU A 50 -19.23 -19.77 -5.20
N GLY A 51 -19.99 -18.66 -5.17
CA GLY A 51 -20.89 -18.28 -6.27
C GLY A 51 -20.18 -18.08 -7.61
N PHE A 52 -18.96 -17.53 -7.61
CA PHE A 52 -18.13 -17.45 -8.80
C PHE A 52 -17.72 -18.84 -9.30
N CYS A 53 -17.20 -19.69 -8.43
CA CYS A 53 -16.72 -21.03 -8.80
C CYS A 53 -17.86 -21.90 -9.34
N GLU A 54 -19.04 -21.81 -8.72
CA GLU A 54 -20.25 -22.48 -9.19
C GLU A 54 -20.66 -22.01 -10.58
N HIS A 55 -20.62 -20.70 -10.83
CA HIS A 55 -20.93 -20.13 -12.15
C HIS A 55 -19.89 -20.52 -13.22
N PHE A 56 -18.60 -20.40 -12.88
CA PHE A 56 -17.49 -20.58 -13.81
C PHE A 56 -17.26 -22.05 -14.17
N PHE A 57 -17.25 -22.93 -13.17
CA PHE A 57 -17.02 -24.36 -13.37
C PHE A 57 -18.31 -25.17 -13.54
N GLN A 58 -19.49 -24.57 -13.34
CA GLN A 58 -20.79 -25.26 -13.42
C GLN A 58 -20.87 -26.49 -12.48
N ALA A 59 -20.22 -26.40 -11.31
CA ALA A 59 -20.20 -27.43 -10.29
C ALA A 59 -20.23 -26.80 -8.88
N PRO A 60 -20.83 -27.47 -7.89
CA PRO A 60 -20.81 -27.01 -6.50
C PRO A 60 -19.37 -27.04 -5.95
N VAL A 61 -18.89 -25.88 -5.50
CA VAL A 61 -17.55 -25.69 -4.92
C VAL A 61 -17.68 -24.96 -3.60
N SER A 62 -17.07 -25.51 -2.55
CA SER A 62 -16.97 -24.85 -1.25
C SER A 62 -15.61 -24.15 -1.12
N VAL A 63 -15.61 -22.92 -0.62
CA VAL A 63 -14.39 -22.12 -0.42
C VAL A 63 -14.33 -21.68 1.04
N SER A 64 -13.25 -22.04 1.71
CA SER A 64 -12.97 -21.65 3.09
C SER A 64 -11.68 -20.84 3.19
N TYR A 65 -11.61 -19.92 4.15
CA TYR A 65 -10.38 -19.16 4.42
C TYR A 65 -9.95 -19.35 5.88
N SER A 66 -8.73 -19.84 6.08
CA SER A 66 -8.12 -19.99 7.40
C SER A 66 -7.22 -18.79 7.71
N ALA A 67 -7.70 -17.86 8.53
CA ALA A 67 -6.91 -16.69 8.93
C ALA A 67 -5.61 -17.05 9.69
N LYS A 68 -5.55 -18.24 10.33
CA LYS A 68 -4.34 -18.71 11.04
C LYS A 68 -3.26 -19.22 10.10
N MET A 69 -3.66 -19.91 9.03
CA MET A 69 -2.75 -20.48 8.05
C MET A 69 -2.53 -19.55 6.86
N ASP A 70 -3.35 -18.50 6.76
CA ASP A 70 -3.42 -17.59 5.62
C ASP A 70 -3.58 -18.35 4.30
N ALA A 71 -4.50 -19.31 4.30
CA ALA A 71 -4.71 -20.24 3.20
C ALA A 71 -6.19 -20.37 2.87
N PHE A 72 -6.48 -20.48 1.57
CA PHE A 72 -7.79 -20.86 1.06
C PHE A 72 -7.87 -22.38 0.94
N GLY A 73 -8.96 -22.97 1.45
CA GLY A 73 -9.32 -24.35 1.20
C GLY A 73 -10.42 -24.38 0.13
N ILE A 74 -10.22 -25.17 -0.92
CA ILE A 74 -11.16 -25.31 -2.03
C ILE A 74 -11.56 -26.78 -2.10
N GLU A 75 -12.86 -27.05 -2.02
CA GLU A 75 -13.40 -28.41 -2.11
C GLU A 75 -14.41 -28.50 -3.26
N ASN A 76 -14.18 -29.44 -4.17
CA ASN A 76 -15.09 -29.74 -5.26
C ASN A 76 -16.09 -30.82 -4.85
N HIS A 77 -17.39 -30.56 -5.02
CA HIS A 77 -18.45 -31.52 -4.70
C HIS A 77 -19.15 -32.09 -5.94
N GLY A 78 -18.71 -31.75 -7.15
CA GLY A 78 -19.35 -32.17 -8.40
C GLY A 78 -18.40 -32.55 -9.52
N TYR A 79 -18.92 -33.28 -10.50
CA TYR A 79 -18.21 -33.49 -11.75
C TYR A 79 -18.48 -32.32 -12.70
N SER A 80 -17.42 -31.74 -13.24
CA SER A 80 -17.51 -30.79 -14.35
C SER A 80 -16.50 -31.10 -15.45
N PRO A 81 -16.93 -31.16 -16.73
CA PRO A 81 -16.03 -31.20 -17.88
C PRO A 81 -15.11 -29.97 -17.95
N LEU A 82 -15.53 -28.83 -17.41
CA LEU A 82 -14.70 -27.61 -17.40
C LEU A 82 -13.47 -27.81 -16.52
N ILE A 83 -13.63 -28.41 -15.35
CA ILE A 83 -12.53 -28.71 -14.42
C ILE A 83 -11.62 -29.80 -15.00
N SER A 84 -12.22 -30.88 -15.52
CA SER A 84 -11.48 -32.10 -15.88
C SER A 84 -10.90 -32.11 -17.30
N GLN A 85 -11.41 -31.27 -18.22
CA GLN A 85 -11.03 -31.29 -19.64
C GLN A 85 -10.61 -29.92 -20.19
N LYS A 86 -11.30 -28.82 -19.83
CA LYS A 86 -10.98 -27.49 -20.35
C LYS A 86 -9.82 -26.85 -19.58
N TYR A 87 -9.96 -26.71 -18.27
CA TYR A 87 -8.97 -26.12 -17.39
C TYR A 87 -8.04 -27.20 -16.84
N VAL A 88 -7.29 -27.85 -17.72
CA VAL A 88 -6.33 -28.90 -17.34
C VAL A 88 -5.00 -28.72 -18.05
N VAL A 89 -3.93 -28.86 -17.27
CA VAL A 89 -2.55 -28.87 -17.77
C VAL A 89 -1.90 -30.19 -17.38
N LYS A 90 -1.59 -31.00 -18.39
CA LYS A 90 -0.90 -32.27 -18.20
C LYS A 90 0.60 -32.01 -18.29
N GLY A 91 1.32 -32.19 -17.18
CA GLY A 91 2.77 -32.35 -17.20
C GLY A 91 3.14 -33.84 -17.29
N ASP A 92 4.42 -34.11 -17.51
CA ASP A 92 4.91 -35.50 -17.61
C ASP A 92 4.84 -36.26 -16.27
N PHE A 93 4.90 -35.54 -15.15
CA PHE A 93 4.89 -36.13 -13.80
C PHE A 93 3.57 -35.98 -13.06
N GLU A 94 2.80 -34.95 -13.37
CA GLU A 94 1.62 -34.53 -12.61
C GLU A 94 0.62 -33.86 -13.55
N VAL A 95 -0.67 -34.02 -13.26
CA VAL A 95 -1.76 -33.35 -13.98
C VAL A 95 -2.36 -32.31 -13.04
N TYR A 96 -2.36 -31.06 -13.48
CA TYR A 96 -2.98 -29.94 -12.76
C TYR A 96 -4.39 -29.75 -13.30
N ASP A 97 -5.38 -29.98 -12.45
CA ASP A 97 -6.80 -29.83 -12.79
C ASP A 97 -7.30 -28.38 -12.60
N GLY A 98 -8.57 -28.14 -12.90
CA GLY A 98 -9.15 -26.80 -12.78
C GLY A 98 -9.13 -26.25 -11.35
N MET A 99 -9.15 -27.13 -10.34
CA MET A 99 -9.09 -26.73 -8.93
C MET A 99 -7.66 -26.38 -8.52
N ASP A 100 -6.66 -27.11 -8.99
CA ASP A 100 -5.26 -26.76 -8.80
C ASP A 100 -4.95 -25.40 -9.44
N LEU A 101 -5.44 -25.17 -10.66
CA LEU A 101 -5.30 -23.89 -11.35
C LEU A 101 -6.04 -22.77 -10.62
N LEU A 102 -7.25 -23.02 -10.12
CA LEU A 102 -7.99 -22.05 -9.29
C LEU A 102 -7.22 -21.72 -8.01
N HIS A 103 -6.65 -22.71 -7.32
CA HIS A 103 -5.86 -22.50 -6.11
C HIS A 103 -4.61 -21.64 -6.41
N HIS A 104 -3.90 -21.91 -7.50
CA HIS A 104 -2.82 -21.06 -7.98
C HIS A 104 -3.29 -19.65 -8.39
N ALA A 105 -4.48 -19.55 -8.97
CA ALA A 105 -5.09 -18.28 -9.34
C ALA A 105 -5.37 -17.41 -8.10
N MET A 106 -5.93 -17.99 -7.02
CA MET A 106 -6.20 -17.29 -5.76
C MET A 106 -4.92 -16.87 -5.02
N LEU A 107 -3.85 -17.67 -5.08
CA LEU A 107 -2.59 -17.36 -4.42
C LEU A 107 -1.69 -16.38 -5.20
N ASN A 108 -2.13 -15.93 -6.38
CA ASN A 108 -1.31 -15.20 -7.32
C ASN A 108 0.02 -15.91 -7.67
N THR A 109 -0.02 -17.24 -7.85
CA THR A 109 1.17 -18.07 -8.16
C THR A 109 1.01 -18.84 -9.47
N LEU A 110 2.10 -19.47 -9.92
CA LEU A 110 2.10 -20.38 -11.06
C LEU A 110 2.65 -21.75 -10.64
N PRO A 111 2.07 -22.86 -11.13
CA PRO A 111 2.59 -24.20 -10.87
C PRO A 111 3.98 -24.39 -11.49
N ASN A 112 4.84 -25.13 -10.79
CA ASN A 112 6.17 -25.46 -11.29
C ASN A 112 6.15 -26.76 -12.12
N ILE A 113 5.74 -26.64 -13.38
CA ILE A 113 5.61 -27.80 -14.28
C ILE A 113 6.95 -28.15 -14.91
N ASN A 114 7.33 -29.42 -14.81
CA ASN A 114 8.55 -29.97 -15.39
C ASN A 114 8.22 -31.14 -16.31
N LYS A 115 9.07 -31.33 -17.32
CA LYS A 115 9.07 -32.47 -18.24
C LYS A 115 10.25 -33.38 -18.00
N ASP A 116 10.17 -34.60 -18.52
CA ASP A 116 11.26 -35.56 -18.43
C ASP A 116 12.44 -35.10 -19.30
N GLY A 117 13.57 -34.85 -18.64
CA GLY A 117 14.84 -34.49 -19.26
C GLY A 117 15.75 -35.67 -19.56
N GLY A 118 15.28 -36.90 -19.36
CA GLY A 118 16.07 -38.12 -19.42
C GLY A 118 16.60 -38.56 -18.06
N LYS A 119 17.54 -39.51 -18.05
CA LYS A 119 18.20 -40.02 -16.83
C LYS A 119 19.62 -39.49 -16.73
N ASP A 120 20.05 -39.15 -15.52
CA ASP A 120 21.45 -38.84 -15.22
C ASP A 120 22.34 -40.09 -15.22
N GLU A 121 23.65 -39.89 -15.02
CA GLU A 121 24.65 -40.96 -14.94
C GLU A 121 24.42 -41.95 -13.78
N HIS A 122 23.46 -41.67 -12.89
CA HIS A 122 23.08 -42.50 -11.74
C HIS A 122 21.64 -43.06 -11.87
N GLY A 123 21.01 -42.89 -13.03
CA GLY A 123 19.69 -43.43 -13.35
C GLY A 123 18.51 -42.65 -12.78
N LYS A 124 18.73 -41.48 -12.19
CA LYS A 124 17.68 -40.59 -11.66
C LYS A 124 17.15 -39.69 -12.76
N THR A 125 15.83 -39.53 -12.80
CA THR A 125 15.16 -38.68 -13.79
C THR A 125 15.51 -37.21 -13.57
N ILE A 126 16.04 -36.58 -14.62
CA ILE A 126 16.31 -35.15 -14.67
C ILE A 126 14.98 -34.44 -14.96
N ARG A 127 14.63 -33.46 -14.14
CA ARG A 127 13.44 -32.63 -14.34
C ARG A 127 13.85 -31.33 -14.99
N ILE A 128 13.40 -31.10 -16.22
CA ILE A 128 13.65 -29.86 -16.96
C ILE A 128 12.36 -29.04 -16.95
N PRO A 129 12.41 -27.71 -16.74
CA PRO A 129 11.23 -26.87 -16.82
C PRO A 129 10.49 -27.05 -18.15
N ASP A 130 9.18 -27.26 -18.07
CA ASP A 130 8.32 -27.32 -19.25
C ASP A 130 7.73 -25.94 -19.53
N PHE A 131 8.36 -25.18 -20.41
CA PHE A 131 7.92 -23.83 -20.75
C PHE A 131 6.54 -23.80 -21.42
N GLU A 132 6.18 -24.82 -22.20
CA GLU A 132 4.90 -24.86 -22.92
C GLU A 132 3.75 -25.14 -21.94
N ALA A 133 3.91 -26.15 -21.08
CA ALA A 133 2.92 -26.44 -20.05
C ALA A 133 2.75 -25.28 -19.06
N ARG A 134 3.86 -24.62 -18.67
CA ARG A 134 3.81 -23.44 -17.79
C ARG A 134 3.10 -22.25 -18.45
N GLN A 135 3.37 -22.00 -19.73
CA GLN A 135 2.69 -20.93 -20.46
C GLN A 135 1.19 -21.22 -20.60
N LYS A 136 0.82 -22.48 -20.84
CA LYS A 136 -0.59 -22.90 -20.85
C LYS A 136 -1.25 -22.69 -19.48
N ALA A 137 -0.58 -23.06 -18.39
CA ALA A 137 -1.09 -22.84 -17.04
C ALA A 137 -1.26 -21.34 -16.72
N ASP A 138 -0.28 -20.51 -17.09
CA ASP A 138 -0.35 -19.05 -16.91
C ASP A 138 -1.52 -18.42 -17.68
N THR A 139 -1.75 -18.88 -18.92
CA THR A 139 -2.88 -18.44 -19.73
C THR A 139 -4.22 -18.79 -19.06
N LEU A 140 -4.39 -20.04 -18.63
CA LEU A 140 -5.63 -20.50 -17.98
C LEU A 140 -5.86 -19.83 -16.62
N ILE A 141 -4.80 -19.63 -15.83
CA ILE A 141 -4.87 -18.92 -14.55
C ILE A 141 -5.28 -17.46 -14.77
N THR A 142 -4.71 -16.80 -15.78
CA THR A 142 -5.08 -15.43 -16.15
C THR A 142 -6.53 -15.35 -16.60
N GLU A 143 -7.00 -16.32 -17.40
CA GLU A 143 -8.40 -16.42 -17.80
C GLU A 143 -9.34 -16.54 -16.59
N ILE A 144 -9.01 -17.40 -15.61
CA ILE A 144 -9.80 -17.55 -14.37
C ILE A 144 -9.86 -16.21 -13.60
N ARG A 145 -8.72 -15.52 -13.46
CA ARG A 145 -8.67 -14.24 -12.74
C ARG A 145 -9.47 -13.15 -13.44
N GLN A 146 -9.35 -13.05 -14.75
CA GLN A 146 -10.08 -12.07 -15.54
C GLN A 146 -11.59 -12.37 -15.50
N ALA A 147 -11.98 -13.64 -15.65
CA ALA A 147 -13.38 -14.05 -15.55
C ALA A 147 -14.00 -13.72 -14.20
N PHE A 148 -13.24 -13.81 -13.10
CA PHE A 148 -13.71 -13.39 -11.78
C PHE A 148 -14.05 -11.89 -11.74
N VAL A 149 -13.17 -11.05 -12.27
CA VAL A 149 -13.39 -9.59 -12.31
C VAL A 149 -14.61 -9.28 -13.19
N GLU A 150 -14.68 -9.87 -14.39
CA GLU A 150 -15.82 -9.69 -15.29
C GLU A 150 -17.15 -10.15 -14.65
N TRP A 151 -17.12 -11.29 -13.96
CA TRP A 151 -18.28 -11.83 -13.25
C TRP A 151 -18.73 -10.91 -12.09
N LEU A 152 -17.79 -10.30 -11.35
CA LEU A 152 -18.10 -9.31 -10.33
C LEU A 152 -18.78 -8.06 -10.94
N HIS A 153 -18.29 -7.58 -12.08
CA HIS A 153 -18.88 -6.44 -12.78
C HIS A 153 -20.26 -6.75 -13.38
N ALA A 154 -20.55 -8.01 -13.70
CA ALA A 154 -21.85 -8.45 -14.18
C ALA A 154 -22.92 -8.60 -13.07
N GLN A 155 -22.54 -8.50 -11.78
CA GLN A 155 -23.48 -8.62 -10.68
C GLN A 155 -24.47 -7.44 -10.58
N PRO A 156 -25.64 -7.65 -9.95
CA PRO A 156 -26.62 -6.58 -9.71
C PRO A 156 -26.06 -5.43 -8.87
N ASP A 157 -26.63 -4.23 -9.02
CA ASP A 157 -26.16 -3.03 -8.34
C ASP A 157 -26.20 -3.15 -6.80
N ASP A 158 -27.22 -3.81 -6.25
CA ASP A 158 -27.31 -4.08 -4.80
C ASP A 158 -26.15 -4.94 -4.27
N PHE A 159 -25.60 -5.84 -5.11
CA PHE A 159 -24.41 -6.62 -4.75
C PHE A 159 -23.17 -5.72 -4.76
N LYS A 160 -23.00 -4.92 -5.82
CA LYS A 160 -21.88 -3.99 -5.97
C LYS A 160 -21.86 -2.98 -4.82
N GLU A 161 -23.01 -2.41 -4.48
CA GLU A 161 -23.14 -1.46 -3.37
C GLU A 161 -22.69 -2.09 -2.05
N ARG A 162 -23.16 -3.30 -1.73
CA ARG A 162 -22.77 -4.03 -0.50
C ARG A 162 -21.27 -4.31 -0.44
N LEU A 163 -20.66 -4.69 -1.56
CA LEU A 163 -19.23 -4.99 -1.63
C LEU A 163 -18.38 -3.71 -1.49
N THR A 164 -18.77 -2.63 -2.19
CA THR A 164 -18.14 -1.31 -2.05
C THR A 164 -18.21 -0.78 -0.63
N ASP A 165 -19.37 -0.96 0.00
CA ASP A 165 -19.60 -0.59 1.38
C ASP A 165 -18.72 -1.38 2.36
N LEU A 166 -18.53 -2.68 2.11
CA LEU A 166 -17.63 -3.52 2.89
C LEU A 166 -16.18 -3.02 2.76
N TYR A 167 -15.74 -2.72 1.54
CA TYR A 167 -14.41 -2.19 1.28
C TYR A 167 -14.19 -0.85 2.00
N ASN A 168 -15.10 0.11 1.80
CA ASN A 168 -15.00 1.45 2.39
C ASN A 168 -14.99 1.40 3.93
N ARG A 169 -15.77 0.50 4.54
CA ARG A 169 -15.74 0.32 6.01
C ARG A 169 -14.44 -0.28 6.52
N LYS A 170 -13.82 -1.20 5.76
CA LYS A 170 -12.58 -1.86 6.17
C LYS A 170 -11.34 -0.99 5.94
N PHE A 171 -11.27 -0.32 4.79
CA PHE A 171 -10.04 0.33 4.31
C PHE A 171 -10.17 1.84 4.15
N ASN A 172 -11.35 2.36 3.77
CA ASN A 172 -11.56 3.79 3.58
C ASN A 172 -11.90 4.47 4.92
N CYS A 173 -10.97 4.39 5.87
CA CYS A 173 -11.14 4.90 7.24
C CYS A 173 -10.12 5.98 7.61
N TYR A 174 -9.26 6.39 6.66
CA TYR A 174 -8.20 7.34 6.91
C TYR A 174 -8.35 8.61 6.07
N VAL A 175 -8.53 9.74 6.76
CA VAL A 175 -8.44 11.07 6.16
C VAL A 175 -7.09 11.64 6.54
N ARG A 176 -6.29 12.02 5.53
CA ARG A 176 -5.01 12.70 5.76
C ARG A 176 -5.31 14.01 6.50
N PRO A 177 -4.73 14.23 7.70
CA PRO A 177 -4.88 15.51 8.36
C PRO A 177 -4.29 16.61 7.46
N ARG A 178 -4.99 17.73 7.34
CA ARG A 178 -4.46 18.92 6.68
C ARG A 178 -3.58 19.67 7.68
N TYR A 179 -2.28 19.73 7.41
CA TYR A 179 -1.33 20.46 8.22
C TYR A 179 -1.21 21.88 7.69
N ASP A 180 -1.62 22.87 8.48
CA ASP A 180 -1.38 24.29 8.17
C ASP A 180 -0.16 24.78 8.96
N GLY A 181 0.96 24.95 8.25
CA GLY A 181 2.22 25.41 8.79
C GLY A 181 2.43 26.92 8.65
N SER A 182 1.44 27.70 8.19
CA SER A 182 1.57 29.14 7.92
C SER A 182 1.98 29.96 9.14
N HIS A 183 1.54 29.54 10.33
CA HIS A 183 1.86 30.15 11.61
C HIS A 183 3.31 29.91 12.08
N GLN A 184 4.05 29.01 11.43
CA GLN A 184 5.40 28.69 11.86
C GLN A 184 6.38 29.82 11.57
N GLN A 185 7.20 30.10 12.57
CA GLN A 185 8.39 30.92 12.45
C GLN A 185 9.64 30.06 12.56
N PHE A 186 10.68 30.43 11.82
CA PHE A 186 11.93 29.67 11.74
C PHE A 186 13.11 30.51 12.23
N PRO A 187 13.18 30.82 13.54
CA PRO A 187 14.22 31.69 14.09
C PRO A 187 15.61 31.07 13.93
N GLY A 188 16.58 31.89 13.52
CA GLY A 188 17.97 31.49 13.34
C GLY A 188 18.28 30.73 12.05
N LEU A 189 17.29 30.54 11.17
CA LEU A 189 17.56 30.13 9.78
C LEU A 189 18.04 31.32 8.95
N ASP A 190 19.07 31.10 8.14
CA ASP A 190 19.54 32.05 7.13
C ASP A 190 18.91 31.74 5.77
N LEU A 191 17.68 32.21 5.59
CA LEU A 191 16.94 32.06 4.34
C LEU A 191 17.56 32.91 3.22
N ARG A 192 18.14 34.08 3.57
CA ARG A 192 18.85 34.95 2.61
C ARG A 192 20.10 34.27 2.05
N GLY A 193 20.86 33.58 2.89
CA GLY A 193 22.01 32.79 2.46
C GLY A 193 21.65 31.64 1.51
N LEU A 194 20.42 31.15 1.56
CA LEU A 194 19.85 30.17 0.62
C LEU A 194 19.27 30.80 -0.65
N GLY A 195 19.30 32.14 -0.78
CA GLY A 195 18.74 32.86 -1.91
C GLY A 195 17.21 32.92 -1.92
N ILE A 196 16.55 32.67 -0.78
CA ILE A 196 15.09 32.66 -0.66
C ILE A 196 14.62 33.65 0.40
N ASN A 197 13.47 34.29 0.15
CA ASN A 197 12.90 35.24 1.10
C ASN A 197 12.18 34.52 2.25
N ASP A 198 11.45 33.45 1.93
CA ASP A 198 10.73 32.60 2.87
C ASP A 198 10.57 31.18 2.29
N LEU A 199 10.19 30.23 3.13
CA LEU A 199 9.78 28.89 2.72
C LEU A 199 8.40 28.93 2.06
N TYR A 200 8.18 28.09 1.05
CA TYR A 200 6.87 27.96 0.43
C TYR A 200 5.84 27.40 1.42
N PRO A 201 4.54 27.74 1.29
CA PRO A 201 3.48 27.22 2.16
C PRO A 201 3.50 25.69 2.30
N SER A 202 3.65 24.97 1.18
CA SER A 202 3.73 23.50 1.18
C SER A 202 4.94 22.95 1.96
N GLN A 203 6.06 23.67 1.97
CA GLN A 203 7.24 23.29 2.75
C GLN A 203 6.98 23.49 4.24
N LYS A 204 6.32 24.60 4.62
CA LYS A 204 5.92 24.86 6.00
C LYS A 204 4.94 23.79 6.48
N ASP A 205 3.91 23.46 5.69
CA ASP A 205 2.93 22.42 6.00
C ASP A 205 3.61 21.05 6.23
N ALA A 206 4.56 20.68 5.37
CA ALA A 206 5.33 19.46 5.53
C ALA A 206 6.20 19.46 6.80
N ILE A 207 6.86 20.57 7.12
CA ILE A 207 7.64 20.70 8.37
C ILE A 207 6.73 20.62 9.60
N TRP A 208 5.53 21.22 9.53
CA TRP A 208 4.54 21.15 10.60
C TRP A 208 4.06 19.71 10.83
N MET A 209 3.75 19.00 9.75
CA MET A 209 3.41 17.57 9.78
C MET A 209 4.49 16.72 10.46
N ILE A 210 5.75 16.90 10.07
CA ILE A 210 6.88 16.16 10.66
C ILE A 210 7.01 16.44 12.16
N LYS A 211 6.88 17.72 12.58
CA LYS A 211 6.96 18.11 13.99
C LYS A 211 5.83 17.48 14.81
N GLN A 212 4.60 17.56 14.33
CA GLN A 212 3.40 17.11 15.05
C GLN A 212 3.36 15.60 15.21
N ASN A 213 3.74 14.86 14.16
CA ASN A 213 3.67 13.40 14.14
C ASN A 213 4.97 12.72 14.64
N GLY A 214 6.04 13.49 14.86
CA GLY A 214 7.38 12.94 15.12
C GLY A 214 8.02 12.26 13.91
N GLY A 215 7.46 12.45 12.70
CA GLY A 215 7.92 11.83 11.45
C GLY A 215 6.85 11.92 10.35
N GLY A 216 7.19 11.53 9.12
CA GLY A 216 6.23 11.54 8.03
C GLY A 216 6.84 11.23 6.67
N ILE A 217 5.98 10.93 5.69
CA ILE A 217 6.37 10.75 4.29
C ILE A 217 6.03 12.04 3.53
N CYS A 218 7.05 12.71 2.99
CA CYS A 218 6.90 13.92 2.19
C CYS A 218 7.02 13.61 0.70
N ASP A 219 5.91 13.19 0.09
CA ASP A 219 5.85 12.88 -1.33
C ASP A 219 5.45 14.09 -2.18
N HIS A 220 6.37 15.05 -2.29
CA HIS A 220 6.22 16.20 -3.20
C HIS A 220 6.81 15.91 -4.60
N GLU A 221 6.55 16.74 -5.60
CA GLU A 221 7.22 16.59 -6.90
C GLU A 221 8.74 16.89 -6.83
N VAL A 222 9.49 16.44 -7.84
CA VAL A 222 10.93 16.76 -7.97
C VAL A 222 11.10 18.27 -8.13
N GLY A 223 12.09 18.86 -7.45
CA GLY A 223 12.36 20.30 -7.51
C GLY A 223 11.59 21.16 -6.50
N THR A 224 10.65 20.61 -5.74
CA THR A 224 9.86 21.35 -4.71
C THR A 224 10.61 21.63 -3.40
N GLY A 225 11.91 21.32 -3.35
CA GLY A 225 12.76 21.59 -2.19
C GLY A 225 12.64 20.57 -1.05
N LYS A 226 12.42 19.28 -1.34
CA LYS A 226 12.44 18.18 -0.33
C LYS A 226 13.68 18.21 0.56
N THR A 227 14.86 18.47 -0.03
CA THR A 227 16.13 18.62 0.70
C THR A 227 16.06 19.74 1.73
N LEU A 228 15.42 20.86 1.39
CA LEU A 228 15.26 22.00 2.29
C LEU A 228 14.29 21.65 3.43
N ILE A 229 13.17 20.98 3.13
CA ILE A 229 12.24 20.45 4.13
C ILE A 229 12.97 19.58 5.15
N MET A 230 13.79 18.62 4.69
CA MET A 230 14.57 17.74 5.57
C MET A 230 15.52 18.52 6.48
N CYS A 231 16.27 19.47 5.91
CA CYS A 231 17.22 20.31 6.64
C CYS A 231 16.52 21.16 7.71
N VAL A 232 15.43 21.84 7.34
CA VAL A 232 14.70 22.73 8.24
C VAL A 232 13.98 21.93 9.32
N ALA A 233 13.32 20.82 8.97
CA ALA A 233 12.66 19.96 9.94
C ALA A 233 13.67 19.41 10.97
N ALA A 234 14.83 18.92 10.53
CA ALA A 234 15.88 18.44 11.43
C ALA A 234 16.40 19.54 12.38
N TYR A 235 16.62 20.76 11.86
CA TYR A 235 17.03 21.91 12.67
C TYR A 235 15.96 22.29 13.70
N GLU A 236 14.71 22.40 13.26
CA GLU A 236 13.60 22.83 14.10
C GLU A 236 13.23 21.79 15.17
N MET A 237 13.19 20.50 14.82
CA MET A 237 12.97 19.43 15.79
C MET A 237 14.05 19.43 16.86
N HIS A 238 15.30 19.76 16.49
CA HIS A 238 16.36 19.92 17.46
C HIS A 238 16.18 21.17 18.34
N ARG A 239 15.88 22.32 17.73
CA ARG A 239 15.66 23.59 18.44
C ARG A 239 14.50 23.49 19.44
N LEU A 240 13.43 22.79 19.07
CA LEU A 240 12.24 22.57 19.90
C LEU A 240 12.41 21.44 20.92
N GLY A 241 13.57 20.76 20.96
CA GLY A 241 13.83 19.65 21.88
C GLY A 241 13.13 18.33 21.52
N LEU A 242 12.41 18.27 20.40
CA LEU A 242 11.77 17.05 19.88
C LEU A 242 12.79 16.00 19.45
N ALA A 243 13.99 16.43 19.04
CA ALA A 243 15.09 15.53 18.64
C ALA A 243 16.44 15.97 19.23
N ARG A 244 17.07 15.11 20.02
CA ARG A 244 18.38 15.41 20.64
C ARG A 244 19.55 15.38 19.65
N LYS A 245 19.54 14.42 18.71
CA LYS A 245 20.60 14.22 17.71
C LYS A 245 19.98 13.84 16.36
N PRO A 246 19.41 14.80 15.60
CA PRO A 246 18.88 14.49 14.28
C PRO A 246 19.99 13.95 13.37
N MET A 247 19.64 13.06 12.44
CA MET A 247 20.55 12.52 11.44
C MET A 247 19.83 12.53 10.09
N ILE A 248 20.50 13.03 9.06
CA ILE A 248 19.99 13.01 7.70
C ILE A 248 20.80 11.98 6.92
N ILE A 249 20.10 10.97 6.39
CA ILE A 249 20.69 9.91 5.57
C ILE A 249 20.29 10.16 4.12
N GLY A 250 21.26 10.06 3.21
CA GLY A 250 21.01 10.24 1.78
C GLY A 250 21.91 9.34 0.93
N ILE A 251 21.56 9.18 -0.34
CA ILE A 251 22.41 8.49 -1.31
C ILE A 251 23.71 9.26 -1.53
N LYS A 252 24.80 8.55 -1.85
CA LYS A 252 26.15 9.12 -2.00
C LYS A 252 26.20 10.28 -3.00
N ALA A 253 25.39 10.24 -4.06
CA ALA A 253 25.33 11.30 -5.07
C ALA A 253 24.85 12.65 -4.51
N ASN A 254 23.91 12.64 -3.55
CA ASN A 254 23.20 13.85 -3.10
C ASN A 254 23.70 14.34 -1.73
N ILE A 255 24.56 13.58 -1.06
CA ILE A 255 24.97 13.86 0.32
C ILE A 255 25.70 15.20 0.48
N HIS A 256 26.49 15.59 -0.53
CA HIS A 256 27.22 16.84 -0.54
C HIS A 256 26.30 18.05 -0.67
N GLU A 257 25.25 17.92 -1.48
CA GLU A 257 24.24 18.96 -1.67
C GLU A 257 23.42 19.15 -0.39
N ILE A 258 22.95 18.06 0.22
CA ILE A 258 22.24 18.08 1.51
C ILE A 258 23.09 18.76 2.58
N ALA A 259 24.37 18.38 2.70
CA ALA A 259 25.29 18.98 3.66
C ALA A 259 25.55 20.47 3.40
N ARG A 260 25.64 20.89 2.14
CA ARG A 260 25.80 22.30 1.77
C ARG A 260 24.55 23.09 2.15
N THR A 261 23.37 22.63 1.75
CA THR A 261 22.08 23.27 2.06
C THR A 261 21.88 23.40 3.57
N PHE A 262 22.16 22.35 4.34
CA PHE A 262 22.04 22.40 5.80
C PHE A 262 22.99 23.44 6.43
N ARG A 263 24.25 23.50 5.97
CA ARG A 263 25.23 24.48 6.49
C ARG A 263 24.84 25.91 6.16
N THR A 264 24.39 26.16 4.93
CA THR A 264 23.96 27.48 4.49
C THR A 264 22.72 27.93 5.26
N ALA A 265 21.71 27.07 5.38
CA ALA A 265 20.47 27.35 6.12
C ALA A 265 20.71 27.74 7.59
N ARG A 266 21.79 27.26 8.19
CA ARG A 266 22.09 27.45 9.62
C ARG A 266 22.92 28.70 9.92
N ARG A 267 23.59 29.29 8.93
CA ARG A 267 24.58 30.36 9.09
C ARG A 267 23.97 31.76 9.30
N SER A 268 22.96 31.87 10.16
CA SER A 268 22.45 33.20 10.52
C SER A 268 23.52 33.99 11.31
N PRO A 269 23.73 35.28 11.02
CA PRO A 269 24.69 36.12 11.73
C PRO A 269 24.44 36.21 13.24
N GLU A 270 23.20 36.01 13.70
CA GLU A 270 22.86 35.94 15.13
C GLU A 270 23.34 34.65 15.81
N ASN A 271 23.30 33.51 15.10
CA ASN A 271 23.74 32.20 15.62
C ASN A 271 25.27 32.10 15.78
N THR A 272 26.01 32.94 15.06
CA THR A 272 27.49 32.93 15.06
C THR A 272 28.06 33.70 16.26
N ARG A 273 27.30 34.64 16.84
CA ARG A 273 27.74 35.47 17.99
C ARG A 273 27.47 34.82 19.36
N LEU A 274 26.55 33.86 19.46
CA LEU A 274 26.04 33.36 20.74
C LEU A 274 26.64 32.03 21.22
N GLY A 275 27.58 31.40 20.50
CA GLY A 275 28.20 30.14 20.96
C GLY A 275 27.18 29.05 21.34
N SER A 276 26.01 29.03 20.70
CA SER A 276 24.88 28.19 21.11
C SER A 276 25.19 26.69 20.99
N PRO A 277 24.82 25.85 21.97
CA PRO A 277 25.02 24.39 21.95
C PRO A 277 24.37 23.70 20.75
N ALA A 278 23.42 24.37 20.10
CA ALA A 278 22.86 23.91 18.85
C ALA A 278 23.97 23.72 17.80
N ALA A 279 25.11 24.42 17.83
CA ALA A 279 26.14 24.42 16.78
C ALA A 279 26.66 23.02 16.35
N ARG A 280 26.44 21.97 17.16
CA ARG A 280 26.87 20.58 16.90
C ARG A 280 25.80 19.67 16.28
N THR A 281 24.65 20.18 15.86
CA THR A 281 23.46 19.34 15.65
C THR A 281 23.04 19.17 14.19
N ALA A 282 22.59 17.94 13.91
CA ALA A 282 22.46 17.23 12.64
C ALA A 282 23.77 16.74 12.01
N ARG A 283 23.92 15.41 11.89
CA ARG A 283 24.94 14.77 11.04
C ARG A 283 24.29 14.32 9.74
N VAL A 284 24.92 14.68 8.63
CA VAL A 284 24.56 14.19 7.29
C VAL A 284 25.48 13.02 6.99
N VAL A 285 24.93 11.82 6.81
CA VAL A 285 25.70 10.58 6.60
C VAL A 285 25.26 9.84 5.33
N PRO A 286 26.18 9.26 4.56
CA PRO A 286 25.82 8.47 3.39
C PRO A 286 25.07 7.20 3.82
N SER A 287 24.10 6.78 3.01
CA SER A 287 23.47 5.47 3.15
C SER A 287 24.50 4.37 2.87
N ALA A 288 24.54 3.35 3.73
CA ALA A 288 25.37 2.16 3.54
C ALA A 288 24.79 1.16 2.54
N ALA A 289 23.63 1.45 1.93
CA ALA A 289 23.01 0.60 0.93
C ALA A 289 23.74 0.75 -0.42
N GLY A 290 24.82 0.01 -0.58
CA GLY A 290 25.58 -0.16 -1.81
C GLY A 290 26.31 -1.49 -1.76
N GLY A 291 25.62 -2.56 -2.17
CA GLY A 291 26.19 -3.90 -2.28
C GLY A 291 25.17 -5.01 -2.08
N ARG A 292 24.28 -5.20 -3.06
CA ARG A 292 23.86 -6.49 -3.63
C ARG A 292 23.15 -6.21 -4.95
#